data_AF-A0A533V9M1-F1
#
_entry.id   AF-A0A533V9M1-F1
#
_cell.length_a   1.000
_cell.length_b   1.000
_cell.length_c   1.000
_cell.angle_alpha   90.00
_cell.angle_beta   90.00
_cell.angle_gamma   90.00
#
_symmetry.space_group_name_H-M   'P 1'
#
loop_
_entity.id
_entity.type
_entity.pdbx_description
1 polymer ?
#
loop_
_entity_poly.entity_id
_entity_poly.type
_entity_poly.pdbx_seq_one_letter_code
_entity_poly.pdbx_strand_id
1 'polypeptide(L)' 'MSKESELSNTMYDILHAMGKDAGFLYETIDTFIKDAQNANKPDLTEIWQIIKKDRLKHLHMLKDA' A
#
# COMPACT_ATOMS: atom_id res chain seq x y z
N MET A 1 1.95 -29.67 22.50
CA MET A 1 1.83 -28.27 22.91
C MET A 1 2.98 -27.51 22.27
N SER A 2 2.83 -26.54 21.38
CA SER A 2 1.67 -25.91 20.78
C SER A 2 2.16 -25.30 19.45
N LYS A 3 1.56 -25.68 18.32
CA LYS A 3 1.86 -25.12 16.98
C LYS A 3 1.18 -23.76 16.73
N GLU A 4 0.66 -23.13 17.79
CA GLU A 4 -0.15 -21.91 17.71
C GLU A 4 0.69 -20.62 17.72
N SER A 5 1.99 -20.69 18.02
CA SER A 5 2.84 -19.52 18.19
C SER A 5 3.55 -19.03 16.92
N GLU A 6 3.72 -19.85 15.88
CA GLU A 6 4.38 -19.42 14.63
C GLU A 6 3.43 -18.73 13.64
N LEU A 7 2.18 -19.20 13.55
CA LEU A 7 1.13 -18.58 12.70
C LEU A 7 0.76 -17.16 13.15
N SER A 8 0.88 -16.87 14.45
CA SER A 8 0.56 -15.57 15.06
C SER A 8 1.52 -14.46 14.63
N ASN A 9 2.83 -14.75 14.58
CA ASN A 9 3.84 -13.75 14.21
C ASN A 9 3.70 -13.34 12.73
N THR A 10 3.49 -14.31 11.83
CA THR A 10 3.40 -14.00 10.39
C THR A 10 2.15 -13.16 10.06
N MET A 11 1.00 -13.46 10.66
CA MET A 11 -0.21 -12.67 10.45
C MET A 11 -0.10 -11.27 11.06
N TYR A 12 0.50 -11.13 12.24
CA TYR A 12 0.77 -9.83 12.84
C TYR A 12 1.74 -9.00 12.00
N ASP A 13 2.81 -9.62 11.50
CA ASP A 13 3.80 -8.96 10.63
C ASP A 13 3.18 -8.51 9.31
N ILE A 14 2.30 -9.33 8.71
CA ILE A 14 1.53 -8.99 7.51
C ILE A 14 0.60 -7.80 7.79
N LEU A 15 -0.18 -7.84 8.87
CA LEU A 15 -1.10 -6.75 9.23
C LEU A 15 -0.35 -5.45 9.57
N HIS A 16 0.80 -5.56 10.23
CA HIS A 16 1.64 -4.40 10.58
C HIS A 16 2.31 -3.79 9.35
N ALA A 17 2.84 -4.62 8.45
CA ALA A 17 3.38 -4.17 7.16
C ALA A 17 2.28 -3.55 6.29
N MET A 18 1.10 -4.17 6.23
CA MET A 18 -0.08 -3.62 5.54
C MET A 18 -0.52 -2.27 6.10
N GLY A 19 -0.51 -2.08 7.42
CA GLY A 19 -0.85 -0.80 8.04
C GLY A 19 0.14 0.30 7.68
N LYS A 20 1.44 0.00 7.71
CA LYS A 20 2.50 0.93 7.31
C LYS A 20 2.47 1.24 5.81
N ASP A 21 2.32 0.23 4.98
CA ASP A 21 2.22 0.39 3.53
C ASP A 21 0.97 1.17 3.16
N ALA A 22 -0.19 0.86 3.75
CA ALA A 22 -1.43 1.61 3.52
C ALA A 22 -1.28 3.09 3.92
N GLY A 23 -0.74 3.37 5.11
CA GLY A 23 -0.51 4.74 5.58
C GLY A 23 0.43 5.52 4.65
N PHE A 24 1.58 4.91 4.31
CA PHE A 24 2.51 5.47 3.33
C PHE A 24 1.84 5.70 1.97
N LEU A 25 1.03 4.75 1.50
CA LEU A 25 0.38 4.76 0.20
C LEU A 25 -0.67 5.85 0.05
N TYR A 26 -1.51 6.03 1.05
CA TYR A 26 -2.57 7.03 0.98
C TYR A 26 -2.00 8.45 1.09
N GLU A 27 -1.10 8.73 2.04
CA GLU A 27 -0.60 10.10 2.24
C GLU A 27 0.46 10.50 1.23
N THR A 28 1.41 9.60 0.94
CA THR A 28 2.59 9.96 0.11
C THR A 28 2.25 9.98 -1.37
N ILE A 29 1.49 8.98 -1.87
CA ILE A 29 1.12 8.97 -3.29
C ILE A 29 0.15 10.09 -3.63
N ASP A 30 -0.79 10.44 -2.75
CA ASP A 30 -1.69 11.57 -3.00
C ASP A 30 -0.95 12.90 -3.03
N THR A 31 0.12 13.05 -2.25
CA THR A 31 1.02 14.20 -2.33
C THR A 31 1.73 14.25 -3.69
N PHE A 32 2.32 13.14 -4.14
CA PHE A 32 3.00 13.10 -5.45
C PHE A 32 2.05 13.29 -6.63
N ILE A 33 0.81 12.81 -6.54
CA ILE A 33 -0.25 13.06 -7.53
C ILE A 33 -0.53 14.56 -7.61
N LYS A 34 -0.72 15.23 -6.46
CA LYS A 34 -0.96 16.68 -6.39
C LYS A 34 0.23 17.48 -6.93
N ASP A 35 1.45 17.09 -6.59
CA ASP A 35 2.65 17.76 -7.10
C ASP A 35 2.79 17.60 -8.61
N ALA A 36 2.51 16.42 -9.16
CA ALA A 36 2.50 16.18 -10.61
C ALA A 36 1.40 17.00 -11.33
N GLN A 37 0.21 17.12 -10.72
CA GLN A 37 -0.87 17.97 -11.22
C GLN A 37 -0.48 19.44 -11.21
N ASN A 38 0.09 19.94 -10.10
CA ASN A 38 0.57 21.32 -9.96
C ASN A 38 1.72 21.64 -10.92
N ALA A 39 2.57 20.66 -11.22
CA ALA A 39 3.64 20.76 -12.21
C ALA A 39 3.16 20.62 -13.66
N ASN A 40 1.85 20.43 -13.88
CA ASN A 40 1.22 20.24 -15.19
C ASN A 40 1.85 19.06 -15.99
N LYS A 41 2.18 17.97 -15.29
CA LYS A 41 2.76 16.75 -15.84
C LYS A 41 1.75 15.59 -15.82
N PRO A 42 0.81 15.55 -16.78
CA PRO A 42 -0.28 14.56 -16.78
C PRO A 42 0.23 13.12 -16.83
N ASP A 43 1.31 12.85 -17.57
CA ASP A 43 1.90 11.51 -17.66
C ASP A 43 2.38 11.01 -16.28
N LEU A 44 2.96 11.89 -15.47
CA LEU A 44 3.37 11.53 -14.10
C LEU A 44 2.17 11.31 -13.19
N THR A 45 1.12 12.12 -13.33
CA THR A 45 -0.15 11.91 -12.61
C THR A 45 -0.73 10.53 -12.92
N GLU A 46 -0.74 10.12 -14.19
CA GLU A 46 -1.23 8.82 -14.61
C GLU A 46 -0.39 7.67 -14.04
N ILE A 47 0.94 7.78 -14.11
CA ILE A 47 1.86 6.78 -13.53
C ILE A 47 1.61 6.63 -12.03
N TRP A 48 1.50 7.73 -11.28
CA TRP A 48 1.23 7.66 -9.84
C TRP A 48 -0.14 7.05 -9.51
N GLN A 49 -1.16 7.30 -10.33
CA GLN A 49 -2.47 6.66 -10.19
C GLN A 49 -2.41 5.14 -10.42
N ILE A 50 -1.64 4.69 -11.42
CA ILE A 50 -1.42 3.26 -11.67
C ILE A 50 -0.72 2.61 -10.47
N ILE A 51 0.35 3.22 -9.97
CA ILE A 51 1.08 2.71 -8.79
C ILE A 51 0.16 2.63 -7.57
N LYS A 52 -0.71 3.63 -7.35
CA LYS A 52 -1.70 3.61 -6.27
C LYS A 52 -2.62 2.40 -6.39
N LYS A 53 -3.17 2.17 -7.59
CA LYS A 53 -4.12 1.08 -7.86
C LYS A 53 -3.49 -0.30 -7.66
N ASP A 54 -2.28 -0.52 -8.18
CA ASP A 54 -1.59 -1.80 -8.07
C ASP A 54 -1.26 -2.15 -6.62
N ARG A 55 -0.81 -1.15 -5.85
CA ARG A 55 -0.50 -1.36 -4.44
C ARG A 55 -1.74 -1.58 -3.59
N LEU A 56 -2.86 -0.91 -3.88
CA LEU A 56 -4.15 -1.22 -3.26
C LEU A 56 -4.61 -2.65 -3.57
N LYS A 57 -4.40 -3.09 -4.81
CA LYS A 57 -4.68 -4.48 -5.21
C LYS A 57 -3.82 -5.47 -4.42
N HIS A 58 -2.52 -5.24 -4.29
CA HIS A 58 -1.65 -6.10 -3.48
C HIS A 58 -2.06 -6.12 -2.01
N LEU A 59 -2.45 -4.97 -1.45
CA LEU A 59 -2.94 -4.90 -0.07
C LEU A 59 -4.25 -5.67 0.12
N HIS A 60 -5.16 -5.62 -0.86
CA HIS A 60 -6.39 -6.41 -0.84
C HIS A 60 -6.09 -7.91 -0.89
N MET A 61 -5.16 -8.34 -1.76
CA MET A 61 -4.73 -9.74 -1.85
C MET A 61 -4.11 -10.24 -0.54
N LEU A 62 -3.32 -9.42 0.16
CA LEU A 62 -2.75 -9.77 1.46
C LEU A 62 -3.81 -9.85 2.57
N LYS A 63 -4.89 -9.06 2.47
CA LYS A 63 -5.99 -9.09 3.43
C LYS A 63 -6.84 -10.36 3.32
N ASP A 64 -7.00 -10.87 2.09
CA ASP A 64 -7.84 -12.02 1.79
C ASP A 64 -7.11 -13.37 1.90
N ALA A 65 -5.78 -13.36 2.08
CA ALA A 65 -4.92 -14.53 2.24
C ALA A 65 -4.87 -15.04 3.69
#